data_AF-A0A1S2VAZ1-F1
#
_entry.id   AF-A0A1S2VAZ1-F1
#
_cell.length_a   1.000
_cell.length_b   1.000
_cell.length_c   1.000
_cell.angle_alpha   90.00
_cell.angle_beta   90.00
_cell.angle_gamma   90.00
#
_symmetry.space_group_name_H-M   'P 1'
#
loop_
_entity.id
_entity.type
_entity.pdbx_description
1 polymer ?
#
loop_
_entity_poly.entity_id
_entity_poly.type
_entity_poly.pdbx_seq_one_letter_code
_entity_poly.pdbx_strand_id
1 'polypeptide(L)'
;MSHEKVRSGTIAELKHDENNANQGTEFGNHLLRQSIEKLGVGRGVVAAKDGTIIGGNHVTEMLGELGIENVIFVPTDGKTLVVTQRTDIEPGSKEFHELALADNKVGEVNLNFNLDKVTELSDAFGIDMKSWGFEPEEKEKLRESYSANVGEVLYEPREASHRPDELFTAETRFDAEIEAIQNEGIRKMLKARAAYFATFNYAKIADYYAYQATAEEKPLFEKLALVLLDKDQLIAKGFAEIMEEMQELNGFTVGEEDSEDE
;
A
#
# COMPACT_ATOMS: atom_id res chain seq x y z
N MET A 1 10.16 30.48 -32.21
CA MET A 1 9.19 29.89 -31.27
C MET A 1 8.68 31.02 -30.38
N SER A 2 7.38 31.28 -30.33
CA SER A 2 6.84 32.23 -29.36
C SER A 2 7.05 31.65 -27.97
N HIS A 3 7.98 32.21 -27.20
CA HIS A 3 8.13 31.82 -25.80
C HIS A 3 6.97 32.44 -25.04
N GLU A 4 5.95 31.63 -24.75
CA GLU A 4 4.99 32.02 -23.72
C GLU A 4 5.79 32.38 -22.46
N LYS A 5 5.47 33.53 -21.87
CA LYS A 5 6.26 34.10 -20.77
C LYS A 5 5.84 33.42 -19.46
N VAL A 6 6.80 33.30 -18.55
CA VAL A 6 6.52 32.95 -17.14
C VAL A 6 5.46 33.91 -16.60
N ARG A 7 4.46 33.37 -15.92
CA ARG A 7 3.35 34.15 -15.35
C ARG A 7 2.92 33.61 -14.00
N SER A 8 2.38 34.48 -13.16
CA SER A 8 1.61 34.08 -11.98
C SER A 8 0.18 33.69 -12.37
N GLY A 9 -0.45 32.89 -11.54
CA GLY A 9 -1.85 32.49 -11.64
C GLY A 9 -2.32 31.84 -10.34
N THR A 10 -3.44 31.13 -10.38
CA THR A 10 -3.98 30.43 -9.20
C THR A 10 -4.20 28.94 -9.44
N ILE A 11 -4.31 28.16 -8.36
CA ILE A 11 -4.66 26.72 -8.42
C ILE A 11 -5.97 26.48 -9.17
N ALA A 12 -6.92 27.41 -9.10
CA ALA A 12 -8.20 27.29 -9.81
C ALA A 12 -8.05 27.27 -11.36
N GLU A 13 -6.89 27.66 -11.89
CA GLU A 13 -6.58 27.53 -13.32
C GLU A 13 -6.07 26.12 -13.70
N LEU A 14 -5.72 25.28 -12.72
CA LEU A 14 -5.34 23.89 -12.92
C LEU A 14 -6.58 23.00 -12.93
N LYS A 15 -6.56 21.94 -13.74
CA LYS A 15 -7.63 20.96 -13.81
C LYS A 15 -7.08 19.60 -13.45
N HIS A 16 -7.80 18.86 -12.61
CA HIS A 16 -7.47 17.47 -12.34
C HIS A 16 -7.70 16.62 -13.60
N ASP A 17 -6.83 15.65 -13.82
CA ASP A 17 -7.04 14.65 -14.86
C ASP A 17 -8.08 13.63 -14.37
N GLU A 18 -9.21 13.55 -15.06
CA GLU A 18 -10.29 12.59 -14.78
C GLU A 18 -9.83 11.13 -14.94
N ASN A 19 -8.73 10.90 -15.67
CA ASN A 19 -8.12 9.59 -15.87
C ASN A 19 -6.85 9.40 -15.04
N ASN A 20 -6.64 10.21 -13.99
CA ASN A 20 -5.51 10.03 -13.09
C ASN A 20 -5.54 8.61 -12.48
N ALA A 21 -4.62 7.75 -12.93
CA ALA A 21 -4.57 6.36 -12.51
C ALA A 21 -4.04 6.18 -11.08
N ASN A 22 -3.38 7.19 -10.48
CA ASN A 22 -2.94 7.13 -9.10
C ASN A 22 -4.05 7.59 -8.15
N GLN A 23 -4.65 6.67 -7.41
CA GLN A 23 -5.72 6.92 -6.44
C GLN A 23 -5.23 7.56 -5.14
N GLY A 24 -3.93 7.53 -4.86
CA GLY A 24 -3.43 7.97 -3.56
C GLY A 24 -3.64 6.92 -2.48
N THR A 25 -3.12 7.23 -1.29
CA THR A 25 -3.43 6.50 -0.05
C THR A 25 -3.71 7.51 1.06
N GLU A 26 -4.56 7.16 2.02
CA GLU A 26 -4.86 8.04 3.17
C GLU A 26 -3.60 8.38 3.96
N PHE A 27 -2.77 7.36 4.25
CA PHE A 27 -1.50 7.57 4.94
C PHE A 27 -0.54 8.46 4.13
N GLY A 28 -0.47 8.26 2.81
CA GLY A 28 0.32 9.12 1.93
C GLY A 28 -0.17 10.56 1.91
N ASN A 29 -1.49 10.78 1.90
CA ASN A 29 -2.10 12.11 1.95
C ASN A 29 -1.85 12.78 3.31
N HIS A 30 -1.87 12.01 4.41
CA HIS A 30 -1.49 12.51 5.73
C HIS A 30 -0.04 12.99 5.76
N LEU A 31 0.91 12.17 5.27
CA LEU A 31 2.32 12.56 5.22
C LEU A 31 2.55 13.73 4.25
N LEU A 32 1.81 13.80 3.15
CA LEU A 32 1.87 14.91 2.20
C LEU A 32 1.44 16.22 2.86
N ARG A 33 0.30 16.23 3.57
CA ARG A 33 -0.16 17.38 4.35
C ARG A 33 0.92 17.83 5.33
N GLN A 34 1.42 16.89 6.13
CA GLN A 34 2.47 17.17 7.12
C GLN A 34 3.72 17.78 6.48
N SER A 35 4.15 17.25 5.32
CA SER A 35 5.30 17.76 4.58
C SER A 35 5.07 19.19 4.11
N ILE A 36 3.89 19.50 3.54
CA ILE A 36 3.57 20.85 3.06
C ILE A 36 3.48 21.83 4.23
N GLU A 37 2.79 21.50 5.31
CA GLU A 37 2.63 22.38 6.48
C GLU A 37 3.98 22.68 7.16
N LYS A 38 4.86 21.69 7.22
CA LYS A 38 6.14 21.81 7.93
C LYS A 38 7.26 22.39 7.07
N LEU A 39 7.35 21.98 5.81
CA LEU A 39 8.51 22.24 4.94
C LEU A 39 8.15 23.12 3.73
N GLY A 40 6.87 23.39 3.52
CA GLY A 40 6.35 24.10 2.35
C GLY A 40 6.35 23.25 1.08
N VAL A 41 5.97 23.88 -0.03
CA VAL A 41 5.96 23.23 -1.35
C VAL A 41 7.40 22.93 -1.78
N GLY A 42 7.71 21.65 -2.03
CA GLY A 42 9.04 21.20 -2.40
C GLY A 42 9.38 21.45 -3.87
N ARG A 43 8.49 21.01 -4.77
CA ARG A 43 8.66 21.11 -6.23
C ARG A 43 7.34 21.41 -6.93
N GLY A 44 7.44 21.88 -8.17
CA GLY A 44 6.27 22.13 -9.03
C GLY A 44 5.60 20.85 -9.56
N VAL A 45 4.45 21.04 -10.20
CA VAL A 45 3.68 20.03 -10.91
C VAL A 45 3.87 20.14 -12.42
N VAL A 46 3.46 19.11 -13.16
CA VAL A 46 3.47 19.10 -14.63
C VAL A 46 2.03 19.18 -15.12
N ALA A 47 1.76 20.10 -16.04
CA ALA A 47 0.44 20.27 -16.64
C ALA A 47 0.53 20.37 -18.17
N ALA A 48 -0.54 19.94 -18.84
CA ALA A 48 -0.77 20.11 -20.26
C ALA A 48 -1.02 21.59 -20.59
N LYS A 49 -1.03 21.90 -21.89
CA LYS A 49 -1.18 23.27 -22.42
C LYS A 49 -2.40 24.01 -21.87
N ASP A 50 -3.47 23.31 -21.56
CA ASP A 50 -4.73 23.88 -21.09
C ASP A 50 -4.89 23.89 -19.55
N GLY A 51 -3.83 23.53 -18.83
CA GLY A 51 -3.82 23.47 -17.35
C GLY A 51 -4.20 22.11 -16.76
N THR A 52 -4.52 21.11 -17.58
CA THR A 52 -4.81 19.75 -17.08
C THR A 52 -3.55 19.10 -16.51
N ILE A 53 -3.59 18.65 -15.27
CA ILE A 53 -2.43 18.12 -14.54
C ILE A 53 -2.04 16.75 -15.11
N ILE A 54 -0.78 16.63 -15.56
CA ILE A 54 -0.16 15.37 -16.00
C ILE A 54 0.44 14.63 -14.80
N GLY A 55 1.03 15.37 -13.86
CA GLY A 55 1.65 14.79 -12.67
C GLY A 55 1.61 15.78 -11.51
N GLY A 56 1.15 15.31 -10.35
CA GLY A 56 0.97 16.13 -9.15
C GLY A 56 -0.48 16.37 -8.71
N ASN A 57 -1.45 15.55 -9.16
CA ASN A 57 -2.86 15.68 -8.78
C ASN A 57 -3.07 15.79 -7.26
N HIS A 58 -2.54 14.83 -6.49
CA HIS A 58 -2.63 14.83 -5.01
C HIS A 58 -2.00 16.06 -4.35
N VAL A 59 -0.88 16.57 -4.90
CA VAL A 59 -0.26 17.79 -4.38
C VAL A 59 -1.15 19.00 -4.62
N THR A 60 -1.74 19.14 -5.81
CA THR A 60 -2.56 20.30 -6.14
C THR A 60 -3.85 20.31 -5.32
N GLU A 61 -4.47 19.15 -5.12
CA GLU A 61 -5.63 18.98 -4.25
C GLU A 61 -5.32 19.41 -2.81
N MET A 62 -4.24 18.85 -2.22
CA MET A 62 -3.81 19.18 -0.87
C MET A 62 -3.47 20.66 -0.69
N LEU A 63 -2.84 21.29 -1.69
CA LEU A 63 -2.57 22.73 -1.65
C LEU A 63 -3.87 23.56 -1.66
N GLY A 64 -4.87 23.14 -2.42
CA GLY A 64 -6.20 23.72 -2.40
C GLY A 64 -6.87 23.63 -1.02
N GLU A 65 -6.82 22.44 -0.40
CA GLU A 65 -7.34 22.23 0.96
C GLU A 65 -6.63 23.07 2.03
N LEU A 66 -5.32 23.30 1.86
CA LEU A 66 -4.50 24.13 2.75
C LEU A 66 -4.61 25.64 2.45
N GLY A 67 -5.38 26.04 1.43
CA GLY A 67 -5.55 27.44 1.03
C GLY A 67 -4.32 28.07 0.38
N ILE A 68 -3.41 27.26 -0.18
CA ILE A 68 -2.22 27.72 -0.89
C ILE A 68 -2.59 27.93 -2.36
N GLU A 69 -3.07 29.12 -2.71
CA GLU A 69 -3.68 29.34 -4.03
C GLU A 69 -2.70 29.77 -5.14
N ASN A 70 -1.55 30.36 -4.79
CA ASN A 70 -0.67 31.02 -5.76
C ASN A 70 0.12 29.98 -6.58
N VAL A 71 0.10 30.14 -7.91
CA VAL A 71 0.84 29.29 -8.86
C VAL A 71 1.73 30.16 -9.75
N ILE A 72 2.90 29.63 -10.12
CA ILE A 72 3.76 30.20 -11.16
C ILE A 72 3.78 29.22 -12.33
N PHE A 73 3.24 29.65 -13.47
CA PHE A 73 3.30 28.89 -14.71
C PHE A 73 4.60 29.20 -15.45
N VAL A 74 5.36 28.15 -15.75
CA VAL A 74 6.58 28.21 -16.55
C VAL A 74 6.36 27.40 -17.83
N PRO A 75 5.92 28.02 -18.93
CA PRO A 75 5.72 27.33 -20.20
C PRO A 75 7.03 26.72 -20.71
N THR A 76 7.00 25.43 -21.08
CA THR A 76 8.14 24.68 -21.61
C THR A 76 7.69 23.71 -22.69
N ASP A 77 8.60 23.33 -23.59
CA ASP A 77 8.37 22.32 -24.64
C ASP A 77 8.97 20.95 -24.29
N GLY A 78 9.43 20.78 -23.04
CA GLY A 78 10.06 19.55 -22.55
C GLY A 78 11.51 19.36 -23.00
N LYS A 79 12.11 20.30 -23.76
CA LYS A 79 13.52 20.20 -24.21
C LYS A 79 14.49 20.90 -23.27
N THR A 80 13.97 21.68 -22.33
CA THR A 80 14.76 22.42 -21.32
C THR A 80 14.32 22.01 -19.93
N LEU A 81 15.28 21.66 -19.07
CA LEU A 81 15.02 21.39 -17.66
C LEU A 81 14.54 22.68 -16.96
N VAL A 82 13.34 22.61 -16.38
CA VAL A 82 12.80 23.67 -15.51
C VAL A 82 13.12 23.29 -14.06
N VAL A 83 13.80 24.18 -13.33
CA VAL A 83 14.26 23.93 -11.96
C VAL A 83 13.40 24.71 -10.97
N THR A 84 12.83 24.01 -9.97
CA THR A 84 12.26 24.67 -8.78
C THR A 84 13.38 24.89 -7.77
N GLN A 85 13.67 26.15 -7.45
CA GLN A 85 14.73 26.51 -6.52
C GLN A 85 14.15 27.12 -5.24
N ARG A 86 14.39 26.47 -4.09
CA ARG A 86 14.07 27.00 -2.76
C ARG A 86 15.18 27.93 -2.30
N THR A 87 14.90 29.23 -2.26
CA THR A 87 15.88 30.26 -1.87
C THR A 87 16.02 30.43 -0.35
N ASP A 88 15.17 29.74 0.41
CA ASP A 88 15.08 29.78 1.87
C ASP A 88 15.71 28.55 2.55
N ILE A 89 16.16 27.55 1.78
CA ILE A 89 16.76 26.32 2.28
C ILE A 89 18.26 26.31 2.00
N GLU A 90 19.07 26.21 3.05
CA GLU A 90 20.51 26.09 2.95
C GLU A 90 20.93 24.64 2.61
N PRO A 91 21.88 24.44 1.68
CA PRO A 91 22.38 23.10 1.36
C PRO A 91 22.94 22.37 2.59
N GLY A 92 22.49 21.14 2.82
CA GLY A 92 22.94 20.30 3.93
C GLY A 92 22.37 20.67 5.31
N SER A 93 21.43 21.61 5.38
CA SER A 93 20.68 21.87 6.61
C SER A 93 19.78 20.68 6.98
N LYS A 94 19.22 20.71 8.19
CA LYS A 94 18.24 19.71 8.62
C LYS A 94 17.02 19.72 7.70
N GLU A 95 16.50 20.90 7.39
CA GLU A 95 15.32 21.12 6.53
C GLU A 95 15.57 20.62 5.11
N PHE A 96 16.78 20.80 4.58
CA PHE A 96 17.20 20.23 3.29
C PHE A 96 17.07 18.71 3.28
N HIS A 97 17.66 18.04 4.28
CA HIS A 97 17.61 16.58 4.36
C HIS A 97 16.21 16.05 4.66
N GLU A 98 15.46 16.75 5.49
CA GLU A 98 14.10 16.38 5.86
C GLU A 98 13.14 16.49 4.66
N LEU A 99 13.23 17.56 3.87
CA LEU A 99 12.44 17.72 2.64
C LEU A 99 12.79 16.65 1.60
N ALA A 100 14.08 16.32 1.44
CA ALA A 100 14.50 15.28 0.51
C ALA A 100 13.96 13.89 0.90
N LEU A 101 13.94 13.57 2.19
CA LEU A 101 13.38 12.31 2.68
C LEU A 101 11.85 12.30 2.59
N ALA A 102 11.20 13.39 2.96
CA ALA A 102 9.74 13.52 2.92
C ALA A 102 9.20 13.42 1.49
N ASP A 103 9.78 14.15 0.52
CA ASP A 103 9.33 14.13 -0.89
C ASP A 103 9.39 12.71 -1.48
N ASN A 104 10.50 11.99 -1.23
CA ASN A 104 10.65 10.62 -1.71
C ASN A 104 9.69 9.66 -1.00
N LYS A 105 9.59 9.75 0.34
CA LYS A 105 8.75 8.80 1.10
C LYS A 105 7.27 9.02 0.84
N VAL A 106 6.81 10.28 0.77
CA VAL A 106 5.43 10.61 0.41
C VAL A 106 5.12 10.08 -0.98
N GLY A 107 6.00 10.29 -1.96
CA GLY A 107 5.83 9.75 -3.31
C GLY A 107 5.73 8.22 -3.34
N GLU A 108 6.54 7.52 -2.55
CA GLU A 108 6.50 6.06 -2.42
C GLU A 108 5.18 5.57 -1.81
N VAL A 109 4.76 6.12 -0.66
CA VAL A 109 3.59 5.59 0.07
C VAL A 109 2.25 6.07 -0.48
N ASN A 110 2.24 7.20 -1.19
CA ASN A 110 1.02 7.74 -1.79
C ASN A 110 0.76 7.15 -3.18
N LEU A 111 1.70 6.42 -3.76
CA LEU A 111 1.50 5.79 -5.06
C LEU A 111 0.62 4.53 -4.90
N ASN A 112 -0.60 4.60 -5.42
CA ASN A 112 -1.53 3.48 -5.47
C ASN A 112 -2.25 3.50 -6.82
N PHE A 113 -1.82 2.65 -7.75
CA PHE A 113 -2.39 2.62 -9.09
C PHE A 113 -3.70 1.85 -9.13
N ASN A 114 -4.73 2.47 -9.73
CA ASN A 114 -5.89 1.75 -10.22
C ASN A 114 -5.51 0.99 -11.50
N LEU A 115 -5.26 -0.31 -11.38
CA LEU A 115 -4.79 -1.14 -12.50
C LEU A 115 -5.81 -1.27 -13.63
N ASP A 116 -7.11 -1.22 -13.32
CA ASP A 116 -8.17 -1.21 -14.34
C ASP A 116 -8.07 0.06 -15.19
N LYS A 117 -7.89 1.23 -14.56
CA LYS A 117 -7.71 2.51 -15.27
C LYS A 117 -6.40 2.52 -16.06
N VAL A 118 -5.31 1.97 -15.51
CA VAL A 118 -4.05 1.81 -16.26
C VAL A 118 -4.26 0.97 -17.52
N THR A 119 -4.98 -0.15 -17.40
CA THR A 119 -5.28 -1.05 -18.52
C THR A 119 -6.20 -0.39 -19.54
N GLU A 120 -7.25 0.30 -19.08
CA GLU A 120 -8.16 1.08 -19.92
C GLU A 120 -7.40 2.11 -20.76
N LEU A 121 -6.48 2.87 -20.14
CA LEU A 121 -5.64 3.86 -20.81
C LEU A 121 -4.66 3.21 -21.80
N SER A 122 -4.06 2.09 -21.41
CA SER A 122 -3.18 1.31 -22.27
C SER A 122 -3.89 0.88 -23.55
N ASP A 123 -5.09 0.29 -23.42
CA ASP A 123 -5.87 -0.22 -24.54
C ASP A 123 -6.45 0.91 -25.40
N ALA A 124 -6.97 1.96 -24.77
CA ALA A 124 -7.57 3.09 -25.48
C ALA A 124 -6.56 3.90 -26.30
N PHE A 125 -5.34 4.07 -25.80
CA PHE A 125 -4.33 4.92 -26.42
C PHE A 125 -3.13 4.15 -27.01
N GLY A 126 -3.12 2.83 -26.90
CA GLY A 126 -2.04 1.98 -27.40
C GLY A 126 -0.71 2.23 -26.69
N ILE A 127 -0.74 2.45 -25.37
CA ILE A 127 0.45 2.80 -24.60
C ILE A 127 1.23 1.52 -24.25
N ASP A 128 2.52 1.47 -24.57
CA ASP A 128 3.39 0.35 -24.18
C ASP A 128 3.72 0.40 -22.68
N MET A 129 2.80 -0.11 -21.86
CA MET A 129 2.93 -0.20 -20.41
C MET A 129 4.22 -0.89 -19.97
N LYS A 130 4.61 -1.95 -20.68
CA LYS A 130 5.81 -2.72 -20.38
C LYS A 130 7.08 -1.88 -20.48
N SER A 131 7.17 -0.97 -21.46
CA SER A 131 8.31 -0.06 -21.58
C SER A 131 8.45 0.91 -20.40
N TRP A 132 7.36 1.16 -19.67
CA TRP A 132 7.32 2.03 -18.49
C TRP A 132 7.47 1.28 -17.17
N GLY A 133 7.77 -0.03 -17.21
CA GLY A 133 7.96 -0.85 -16.00
C GLY A 133 6.66 -1.31 -15.36
N PHE A 134 5.51 -1.10 -16.01
CA PHE A 134 4.30 -1.85 -15.69
C PHE A 134 4.49 -3.23 -16.31
N GLU A 135 4.81 -4.22 -15.47
CA GLU A 135 4.76 -5.59 -15.95
C GLU A 135 3.33 -5.85 -16.42
N PRO A 136 3.13 -6.38 -17.66
CA PRO A 136 1.83 -6.95 -17.98
C PRO A 136 1.51 -7.89 -16.84
N GLU A 137 0.25 -7.94 -16.41
CA GLU A 137 -0.16 -9.08 -15.59
C GLU A 137 0.18 -10.33 -16.40
N GLU A 138 1.34 -10.92 -16.12
CA GLU A 138 1.54 -12.32 -16.34
C GLU A 138 0.49 -12.91 -15.41
N LYS A 139 -0.68 -13.24 -15.98
CA LYS A 139 -1.61 -14.23 -15.42
C LYS A 139 -0.89 -15.53 -15.02
N GLU A 140 0.42 -15.65 -15.29
CA GLU A 140 1.31 -16.75 -15.02
C GLU A 140 2.54 -16.46 -14.10
N LYS A 141 2.85 -15.24 -13.62
CA LYS A 141 4.02 -15.02 -12.71
C LYS A 141 3.82 -14.13 -11.49
N LEU A 142 2.58 -13.70 -11.21
CA LEU A 142 2.20 -13.28 -9.85
C LEU A 142 1.80 -14.47 -8.95
N ARG A 143 2.05 -15.72 -9.38
CA ARG A 143 1.77 -16.94 -8.60
C ARG A 143 2.76 -17.21 -7.46
N GLU A 144 3.91 -16.54 -7.42
CA GLU A 144 5.01 -16.97 -6.55
C GLU A 144 5.35 -16.07 -5.35
N SER A 145 4.80 -14.85 -5.19
CA SER A 145 5.19 -14.00 -4.05
C SER A 145 4.09 -13.30 -3.22
N TYR A 146 2.87 -13.06 -3.72
CA TYR A 146 1.82 -12.35 -2.96
C TYR A 146 0.42 -12.68 -3.54
N SER A 147 -0.47 -13.56 -3.07
CA SER A 147 -0.83 -14.04 -1.73
C SER A 147 -1.10 -12.96 -0.66
N ALA A 148 -0.99 -11.68 -0.98
CA ALA A 148 -1.18 -10.62 0.00
C ALA A 148 -2.24 -9.64 -0.47
N ASN A 149 -3.50 -10.03 -0.31
CA ASN A 149 -4.52 -9.31 0.47
C ASN A 149 -5.92 -9.61 -0.06
N VAL A 150 -6.47 -10.69 0.52
CA VAL A 150 -7.90 -11.01 0.72
C VAL A 150 -8.79 -11.03 -0.54
N GLY A 151 -8.96 -12.23 -1.10
CA GLY A 151 -9.94 -12.53 -2.15
C GLY A 151 -9.77 -13.95 -2.70
N GLU A 152 -10.21 -14.94 -1.91
CA GLU A 152 -10.35 -16.37 -2.23
C GLU A 152 -9.17 -17.10 -2.91
N VAL A 153 -8.21 -17.54 -2.08
CA VAL A 153 -7.41 -18.72 -2.42
C VAL A 153 -8.27 -19.96 -2.16
N LEU A 154 -9.02 -20.41 -3.18
CA LEU A 154 -9.58 -21.76 -3.18
C LEU A 154 -8.43 -22.76 -3.33
N TYR A 155 -7.86 -23.18 -2.20
CA TYR A 155 -6.97 -24.32 -2.15
C TYR A 155 -7.80 -25.59 -2.12
N GLU A 156 -7.90 -26.28 -3.25
CA GLU A 156 -8.47 -27.63 -3.30
C GLU A 156 -7.46 -28.63 -2.70
N PRO A 157 -7.78 -29.29 -1.57
CA PRO A 157 -6.86 -30.19 -0.89
C PRO A 157 -6.47 -31.37 -1.79
N ARG A 158 -5.17 -31.64 -1.93
CA ARG A 158 -4.63 -32.56 -2.97
C ARG A 158 -4.39 -33.99 -2.47
N GLU A 159 -5.17 -34.44 -1.48
CA GLU A 159 -5.03 -35.74 -0.81
C GLU A 159 -3.58 -36.07 -0.37
N ALA A 160 -2.84 -35.06 0.08
CA ALA A 160 -1.48 -35.22 0.59
C ALA A 160 -1.46 -35.26 2.12
N SER A 161 -0.64 -36.16 2.69
CA SER A 161 -0.42 -36.22 4.14
C SER A 161 0.84 -35.43 4.52
N HIS A 162 0.72 -34.55 5.51
CA HIS A 162 1.80 -33.72 6.06
C HIS A 162 1.95 -33.96 7.56
N ARG A 163 3.17 -33.78 8.07
CA ARG A 163 3.44 -33.85 9.51
C ARG A 163 3.18 -32.49 10.18
N PRO A 164 2.81 -32.43 11.48
CA PRO A 164 2.61 -31.17 12.19
C PRO A 164 3.81 -30.21 12.13
N ASP A 165 5.04 -30.75 12.16
CA ASP A 165 6.28 -29.96 12.05
C ASP A 165 6.51 -29.35 10.65
N GLU A 166 5.73 -29.75 9.64
CA GLU A 166 5.78 -29.21 8.29
C GLU A 166 4.76 -28.09 8.05
N LEU A 167 3.82 -27.91 8.99
CA LEU A 167 2.73 -26.93 8.87
C LEU A 167 3.20 -25.50 9.19
N PHE A 168 4.27 -25.35 9.97
CA PHE A 168 4.81 -24.06 10.34
C PHE A 168 6.31 -24.14 10.65
N THR A 169 7.00 -23.02 10.54
CA THR A 169 8.39 -22.86 10.98
C THR A 169 8.41 -21.88 12.15
N ALA A 170 8.78 -22.38 13.33
CA ALA A 170 8.98 -21.55 14.50
C ALA A 170 10.23 -20.67 14.34
N GLU A 171 10.18 -19.45 14.88
CA GLU A 171 11.36 -18.60 15.03
C GLU A 171 12.15 -19.03 16.27
N THR A 172 13.37 -19.52 16.06
CA THR A 172 14.23 -20.08 17.14
C THR A 172 15.57 -19.36 17.27
N ARG A 173 15.87 -18.37 16.43
CA ARG A 173 17.17 -17.65 16.44
C ARG A 173 17.52 -17.06 17.80
N PHE A 174 16.52 -16.69 18.58
CA PHE A 174 16.68 -16.02 19.87
C PHE A 174 16.52 -16.97 21.08
N ASP A 175 16.24 -18.26 20.87
CA ASP A 175 15.86 -19.16 21.96
C ASP A 175 16.94 -19.29 23.02
N ALA A 176 18.20 -19.48 22.61
CA ALA A 176 19.32 -19.63 23.54
C ALA A 176 19.53 -18.38 24.41
N GLU A 177 19.37 -17.19 23.82
CA GLU A 177 19.51 -15.91 24.51
C GLU A 177 18.34 -15.67 25.47
N ILE A 178 17.12 -15.97 25.02
CA ILE A 178 15.92 -15.86 25.84
C ILE A 178 16.00 -16.82 27.04
N GLU A 179 16.44 -18.06 26.85
CA GLU A 179 16.59 -19.04 27.94
C GLU A 179 17.64 -18.66 28.98
N ALA A 180 18.66 -17.90 28.59
CA ALA A 180 19.68 -17.41 29.52
C ALA A 180 19.13 -16.35 30.50
N ILE A 181 17.99 -15.71 30.19
CA ILE A 181 17.41 -14.63 31.01
C ILE A 181 16.76 -15.20 32.28
N GLN A 182 17.33 -14.87 33.44
CA GLN A 182 16.86 -15.38 34.73
C GLN A 182 15.43 -14.94 35.10
N ASN A 183 14.99 -13.78 34.63
CA ASN A 183 13.64 -13.29 34.91
C ASN A 183 12.60 -14.04 34.06
N GLU A 184 11.81 -14.90 34.71
CA GLU A 184 10.80 -15.74 34.06
C GLU A 184 9.71 -14.93 33.34
N GLY A 185 9.28 -13.80 33.92
CA GLY A 185 8.25 -12.95 33.31
C GLY A 185 8.71 -12.34 32.00
N ILE A 186 9.95 -11.83 31.97
CA ILE A 186 10.56 -11.28 30.75
C ILE A 186 10.79 -12.38 29.72
N ARG A 187 11.24 -13.57 30.14
CA ARG A 187 11.41 -14.72 29.25
C ARG A 187 10.10 -15.08 28.53
N LYS A 188 8.99 -15.16 29.26
CA LYS A 188 7.67 -15.44 28.68
C LYS A 188 7.24 -14.36 27.68
N MET A 189 7.41 -13.09 28.02
CA MET A 189 7.07 -11.98 27.12
C MET A 189 7.89 -12.03 25.82
N LEU A 190 9.20 -12.26 25.92
CA LEU A 190 10.09 -12.33 24.75
C LEU A 190 9.80 -13.55 23.87
N LYS A 191 9.49 -14.72 24.46
CA LYS A 191 9.02 -15.88 23.69
C LYS A 191 7.72 -15.60 22.95
N ALA A 192 6.76 -14.94 23.62
CA ALA A 192 5.51 -14.55 22.99
C ALA A 192 5.76 -13.61 21.81
N ARG A 193 6.69 -12.65 21.95
CA ARG A 193 7.07 -11.77 20.83
C ARG A 193 7.79 -12.52 19.71
N ALA A 194 8.69 -13.45 20.04
CA ALA A 194 9.41 -14.25 19.03
C ALA A 194 8.45 -15.10 18.18
N ALA A 195 7.39 -15.64 18.80
CA ALA A 195 6.38 -16.43 18.10
C ALA A 195 5.63 -15.65 16.99
N TYR A 196 5.60 -14.32 17.03
CA TYR A 196 5.01 -13.49 15.94
C TYR A 196 5.79 -13.59 14.62
N PHE A 197 7.04 -14.03 14.66
CA PHE A 197 7.87 -14.18 13.47
C PHE A 197 7.82 -15.61 12.89
N ALA A 198 7.02 -16.51 13.49
CA ALA A 198 6.78 -17.82 12.93
C ALA A 198 6.08 -17.70 11.57
N THR A 199 6.42 -18.59 10.65
CA THR A 199 5.82 -18.63 9.30
C THR A 199 4.98 -19.88 9.14
N PHE A 200 3.78 -19.75 8.58
CA PHE A 200 2.82 -20.85 8.41
C PHE A 200 2.73 -21.28 6.94
N ASN A 201 2.64 -22.59 6.70
CA ASN A 201 2.47 -23.15 5.36
C ASN A 201 1.00 -23.51 5.11
N TYR A 202 0.23 -22.54 4.63
CA TYR A 202 -1.22 -22.66 4.47
C TYR A 202 -1.67 -23.77 3.50
N ALA A 203 -0.86 -24.08 2.47
CA ALA A 203 -1.16 -25.20 1.56
C ALA A 203 -1.12 -26.56 2.30
N LYS A 204 -0.08 -26.77 3.12
CA LYS A 204 0.04 -27.99 3.93
C LYS A 204 -0.98 -28.03 5.06
N ILE A 205 -1.30 -26.88 5.65
CA ILE A 205 -2.33 -26.74 6.67
C ILE A 205 -3.70 -27.12 6.11
N ALA A 206 -4.03 -26.69 4.89
CA ALA A 206 -5.29 -27.02 4.25
C ALA A 206 -5.40 -28.51 3.90
N ASP A 207 -4.32 -29.13 3.40
CA ASP A 207 -4.26 -30.59 3.19
C ASP A 207 -4.41 -31.36 4.53
N TYR A 208 -3.70 -30.93 5.57
CA TYR A 208 -3.79 -31.53 6.90
C TYR A 208 -5.20 -31.37 7.48
N TYR A 209 -5.81 -30.18 7.37
CA TYR A 209 -7.17 -29.91 7.83
C TYR A 209 -8.20 -30.79 7.12
N ALA A 210 -8.07 -30.96 5.80
CA ALA A 210 -9.00 -31.75 5.00
C ALA A 210 -8.93 -33.25 5.34
N TYR A 211 -7.72 -33.81 5.47
CA TYR A 211 -7.51 -35.26 5.48
C TYR A 211 -6.96 -35.85 6.77
N GLN A 212 -6.44 -35.05 7.70
CA GLN A 212 -5.76 -35.52 8.92
C GLN A 212 -6.31 -34.93 10.21
N ALA A 213 -6.85 -33.70 10.19
CA ALA A 213 -7.35 -33.04 11.38
C ALA A 213 -8.57 -33.78 11.96
N THR A 214 -8.51 -34.02 13.26
CA THR A 214 -9.59 -34.60 14.03
C THR A 214 -10.78 -33.64 14.16
N ALA A 215 -11.95 -34.18 14.52
CA ALA A 215 -13.14 -33.37 14.77
C ALA A 215 -12.96 -32.33 15.89
N GLU A 216 -12.00 -32.54 16.80
CA GLU A 216 -11.67 -31.61 17.89
C GLU A 216 -10.72 -30.49 17.42
N GLU A 217 -9.85 -30.77 16.45
CA GLU A 217 -8.89 -29.79 15.91
C GLU A 217 -9.51 -28.85 14.88
N LYS A 218 -10.42 -29.35 14.03
CA LYS A 218 -11.04 -28.55 12.96
C LYS A 218 -11.65 -27.24 13.45
N PRO A 219 -12.44 -27.21 14.54
CA PRO A 219 -12.98 -25.95 15.08
C PRO A 219 -11.91 -24.94 15.50
N LEU A 220 -10.73 -25.38 15.92
CA LEU A 220 -9.63 -24.50 16.31
C LEU A 220 -8.89 -23.94 15.10
N PHE A 221 -8.69 -24.75 14.06
CA PHE A 221 -8.11 -24.28 12.79
C PHE A 221 -8.97 -23.19 12.16
N GLU A 222 -10.29 -23.40 12.17
CA GLU A 222 -11.27 -22.42 11.73
C GLU A 222 -11.25 -21.17 12.61
N LYS A 223 -11.20 -21.34 13.94
CA LYS A 223 -11.15 -20.22 14.90
C LYS A 223 -9.93 -19.33 14.80
N LEU A 224 -8.81 -19.89 14.37
CA LEU A 224 -7.56 -19.16 14.21
C LEU A 224 -7.35 -18.70 12.76
N ALA A 225 -8.38 -18.78 11.91
CA ALA A 225 -8.31 -18.45 10.49
C ALA A 225 -7.15 -19.16 9.75
N LEU A 226 -6.79 -20.37 10.18
CA LEU A 226 -5.72 -21.17 9.57
C LEU A 226 -6.17 -21.86 8.28
N VAL A 227 -7.47 -21.90 8.04
CA VAL A 227 -8.09 -22.36 6.79
C VAL A 227 -9.21 -21.38 6.40
N LEU A 228 -9.33 -21.09 5.11
CA LEU A 228 -10.41 -20.25 4.61
C LEU A 228 -11.72 -21.05 4.66
N LEU A 229 -12.68 -20.53 5.41
CA LEU A 229 -14.08 -20.95 5.32
C LEU A 229 -14.78 -20.05 4.31
N ASP A 230 -15.78 -20.59 3.62
CA ASP A 230 -16.68 -19.82 2.75
C ASP A 230 -17.18 -18.55 3.48
N LYS A 231 -17.36 -17.45 2.74
CA LYS A 231 -17.76 -16.12 3.22
C LYS A 231 -18.95 -16.19 4.18
N ASP A 232 -19.91 -17.05 3.89
CA ASP A 232 -21.11 -17.28 4.73
C ASP A 232 -20.78 -17.88 6.11
N GLN A 233 -19.77 -18.74 6.19
CA GLN A 233 -19.34 -19.38 7.44
C GLN A 233 -18.47 -18.48 8.31
N LEU A 234 -17.72 -17.56 7.70
CA LEU A 234 -16.93 -16.55 8.41
C LEU A 234 -17.84 -15.56 9.14
N ILE A 235 -18.91 -15.14 8.47
CA ILE A 235 -19.96 -14.26 9.03
C ILE A 235 -20.73 -14.99 10.15
N ALA A 236 -21.13 -16.26 9.92
CA ALA A 236 -21.89 -17.04 10.90
C ALA A 236 -21.14 -17.34 12.22
N LYS A 237 -19.80 -17.26 12.22
CA LYS A 237 -18.95 -17.59 13.38
C LYS A 237 -18.33 -16.38 14.08
N GLY A 238 -18.68 -15.16 13.66
CA GLY A 238 -18.25 -13.93 14.34
C GLY A 238 -16.79 -13.54 14.11
N PHE A 239 -16.20 -13.97 12.98
CA PHE A 239 -14.80 -13.65 12.67
C PHE A 239 -14.58 -12.27 12.05
N ALA A 240 -15.66 -11.59 11.64
CA ALA A 240 -15.58 -10.23 11.10
C ALA A 240 -14.94 -9.26 12.11
N GLU A 241 -15.39 -9.30 13.37
CA GLU A 241 -14.89 -8.43 14.45
C GLU A 241 -13.42 -8.73 14.82
N ILE A 242 -13.00 -10.00 14.79
CA ILE A 242 -11.61 -10.39 15.10
C ILE A 242 -10.67 -10.01 13.96
N MET A 243 -11.14 -10.12 12.71
CA MET A 243 -10.40 -9.66 11.54
C MET A 243 -10.26 -8.14 11.55
N GLU A 244 -11.32 -7.40 11.90
CA GLU A 244 -11.28 -5.96 12.14
C GLU A 244 -10.33 -5.58 13.28
N GLU A 245 -10.38 -6.25 14.44
CA GLU A 245 -9.45 -5.96 15.55
C GLU A 245 -7.99 -6.30 15.22
N MET A 246 -7.73 -7.38 14.48
CA MET A 246 -6.37 -7.72 14.01
C MET A 246 -5.89 -6.79 12.90
N GLN A 247 -6.81 -6.26 12.10
CA GLN A 247 -6.56 -5.19 11.14
C GLN A 247 -6.27 -3.88 11.88
N GLU A 248 -7.05 -3.48 12.88
CA GLU A 248 -6.81 -2.28 13.70
C GLU A 248 -5.50 -2.35 14.49
N LEU A 249 -5.15 -3.52 15.06
CA LEU A 249 -3.86 -3.74 15.73
C LEU A 249 -2.66 -3.72 14.74
N ASN A 250 -2.89 -3.96 13.45
CA ASN A 250 -1.91 -3.88 12.37
C ASN A 250 -2.08 -2.64 11.46
N GLY A 251 -3.00 -1.71 11.78
CA GLY A 251 -3.26 -0.49 11.00
C GLY A 251 -3.96 -0.68 9.65
N PHE A 252 -4.95 -1.55 9.56
CA PHE A 252 -5.86 -1.69 8.41
C PHE A 252 -7.30 -1.39 8.87
N THR A 253 -8.06 -0.66 8.06
CA THR A 253 -9.51 -0.46 8.22
C THR A 253 -10.16 -0.93 6.92
N VAL A 254 -11.15 -1.81 7.01
CA VAL A 254 -12.02 -2.16 5.88
C VAL A 254 -13.33 -1.44 6.11
N GLY A 255 -13.66 -0.54 5.19
CA GLY A 255 -14.96 0.13 5.16
C GLY A 255 -16.06 -0.88 4.85
N GLU A 256 -17.15 -0.76 5.59
CA GLU A 256 -18.43 -1.46 5.41
C GLU A 256 -18.92 -1.34 3.95
N GLU A 257 -19.21 -2.48 3.31
CA GLU A 257 -20.15 -2.52 2.21
C GLU A 257 -21.53 -2.85 2.78
N ASP A 258 -22.34 -1.80 2.92
CA ASP A 258 -23.79 -1.91 2.93
C ASP A 258 -24.25 -2.51 1.59
N SER A 259 -24.74 -3.74 1.65
CA SER A 259 -25.60 -4.29 0.61
C SER A 259 -27.00 -3.70 0.76
N GLU A 260 -27.34 -2.70 -0.04
CA GLU A 260 -28.72 -2.48 -0.47
C GLU A 260 -28.88 -3.01 -1.89
N ASP A 261 -29.70 -4.04 -2.06
CA ASP A 261 -30.60 -4.20 -3.21
C ASP A 261 -31.66 -5.27 -2.87
N GLU A 262 -32.79 -4.81 -2.29
CA GLU A 262 -34.18 -4.94 -2.81
C GLU A 262 -35.24 -4.40 -1.84
#